data_AF-A0AAU7W2Z1-F1
#
_entry.id   AF-A0AAU7W2Z1-F1
#
_cell.length_a   1.000
_cell.length_b   1.000
_cell.length_c   1.000
_cell.angle_alpha   90.00
_cell.angle_beta   90.00
_cell.angle_gamma   90.00
#
_symmetry.space_group_name_H-M   'P 1'
#
loop_
_entity.id
_entity.type
_entity.pdbx_description
1 polymer ?
#
loop_
_entity_poly.entity_id
_entity_poly.type
_entity_poly.pdbx_seq_one_letter_code
_entity_poly.pdbx_strand_id
1 'polypeptide(L)'
;MTAPSFAEQSAWMQAMRPETARIEFVFNNGDARHPLLELLAHLDSVRTVGVGPDNWHYRRGRPTAVKRSYAYDRDIVRAIESLGCFFPEAASDKQWTELGDVDVMFLDKRGKTLGVTVTHEGMLIAPADEDRLTRQS
;
A
#
# COMPACT_ATOMS: atom_id res chain seq x y z
N MET A 1 6.36 11.53 -14.78
CA MET A 1 6.53 11.85 -13.35
C MET A 1 7.83 11.20 -12.90
N THR A 2 8.63 11.88 -12.09
CA THR A 2 9.83 11.28 -11.48
C THR A 2 9.38 10.35 -10.35
N ALA A 3 9.93 9.15 -10.26
CA ALA A 3 9.62 8.22 -9.16
C ALA A 3 10.05 8.84 -7.82
N PRO A 4 9.23 8.73 -6.75
CA PRO A 4 9.57 9.28 -5.46
C PRO A 4 10.77 8.54 -4.85
N SER A 5 11.71 9.28 -4.27
CA SER A 5 12.84 8.73 -3.52
C SER A 5 12.38 7.94 -2.30
N PHE A 6 13.26 7.09 -1.75
CA PHE A 6 12.99 6.36 -0.52
C PHE A 6 12.56 7.31 0.62
N ALA A 7 13.25 8.44 0.77
CA ALA A 7 12.96 9.43 1.81
C ALA A 7 11.58 10.08 1.64
N GLU A 8 11.16 10.36 0.40
CA GLU A 8 9.83 10.91 0.11
C GLU A 8 8.73 9.89 0.41
N GLN A 9 8.93 8.63 0.04
CA GLN A 9 7.98 7.55 0.34
C GLN A 9 7.86 7.30 1.84
N SER A 10 8.99 7.30 2.57
CA SER A 10 9.00 7.18 4.03
C SER A 10 8.31 8.39 4.67
N ALA A 11 8.66 9.62 4.29
CA ALA A 11 8.02 10.83 4.81
C ALA A 11 6.50 10.84 4.57
N TRP A 12 6.05 10.36 3.40
CA TRP A 12 4.64 10.20 3.09
C TRP A 12 3.95 9.21 4.04
N MET A 13 4.54 8.03 4.30
CA MET A 13 4.03 7.09 5.31
C MET A 13 3.97 7.73 6.69
N GLN A 14 5.06 8.41 7.10
CA GLN A 14 5.18 9.03 8.42
C GLN A 14 4.09 10.09 8.65
N ALA A 15 3.72 10.85 7.62
CA ALA A 15 2.67 11.87 7.70
C ALA A 15 1.28 11.29 8.01
N MET A 16 0.97 10.06 7.58
CA MET A 16 -0.34 9.43 7.81
C MET A 16 -0.44 8.74 9.17
N ARG A 17 0.69 8.42 9.81
CA ARG A 17 0.75 7.67 11.08
C ARG A 17 -0.18 8.20 12.19
N PRO A 18 -0.32 9.52 12.41
CA PRO A 18 -1.14 10.02 13.52
C PRO A 18 -2.62 9.64 13.44
N GLU A 19 -3.15 9.47 12.22
CA GLU A 19 -4.57 9.22 11.97
C GLU A 19 -4.86 7.77 11.56
N THR A 20 -3.83 7.01 11.20
CA THR A 20 -3.96 5.63 10.73
C THR A 20 -4.39 4.70 11.86
N ALA A 21 -5.53 4.03 11.68
CA ALA A 21 -6.01 2.98 12.58
C ALA A 21 -5.84 1.58 11.97
N ARG A 22 -5.86 1.47 10.64
CA ARG A 22 -5.63 0.20 9.92
C ARG A 22 -4.78 0.42 8.69
N ILE A 23 -4.02 -0.62 8.32
CA ILE A 23 -3.30 -0.70 7.06
C ILE A 23 -3.75 -1.97 6.33
N GLU A 24 -4.08 -1.83 5.06
CA GLU A 24 -4.42 -2.98 4.22
C GLU A 24 -3.46 -3.13 3.05
N PHE A 25 -3.10 -4.37 2.79
CA PHE A 25 -2.25 -4.80 1.69
C PHE A 25 -3.08 -5.58 0.69
N VAL A 26 -2.95 -5.27 -0.59
CA VAL A 26 -3.49 -6.08 -1.68
C VAL A 26 -2.33 -6.68 -2.45
N PHE A 27 -2.10 -7.98 -2.24
CA PHE A 27 -1.10 -8.76 -2.96
C PHE A 27 -1.68 -9.18 -4.31
N ASN A 28 -1.29 -8.49 -5.38
CA ASN A 28 -1.83 -8.70 -6.72
C ASN A 28 -1.46 -10.08 -7.30
N ASN A 29 -0.31 -10.62 -6.89
CA ASN A 29 0.18 -11.94 -7.30
C ASN A 29 0.02 -13.02 -6.19
N GLY A 30 -0.81 -12.74 -5.18
CA GLY A 30 -0.98 -13.60 -4.01
C GLY A 30 0.06 -13.35 -2.92
N ASP A 31 -0.24 -13.81 -1.70
CA ASP A 31 0.52 -13.53 -0.48
C ASP A 31 1.42 -14.70 -0.03
N ALA A 32 1.41 -15.83 -0.75
CA ALA A 32 2.10 -17.03 -0.33
C ALA A 32 3.62 -16.80 -0.26
N ARG A 33 4.21 -17.00 0.93
CA ARG A 33 5.65 -16.80 1.22
C ARG A 33 6.16 -15.38 0.92
N HIS A 34 5.28 -14.39 0.93
CA HIS A 34 5.70 -13.01 0.71
C HIS A 34 6.56 -12.54 1.91
N PRO A 35 7.75 -11.94 1.69
CA PRO A 35 8.68 -11.58 2.78
C PRO A 35 8.07 -10.63 3.81
N LEU A 36 7.16 -9.75 3.38
CA LEU A 36 6.36 -8.92 4.28
C LEU A 36 5.63 -9.72 5.37
N LEU A 37 5.15 -10.94 5.07
CA LEU A 37 4.44 -11.75 6.06
C LEU A 37 5.36 -12.31 7.14
N GLU A 38 6.62 -12.57 6.82
CA GLU A 38 7.61 -13.00 7.82
C GLU A 38 7.97 -11.84 8.75
N LEU A 39 8.17 -10.65 8.18
CA LEU A 39 8.46 -9.42 8.93
C LEU A 39 7.30 -9.00 9.86
N LEU A 40 6.07 -9.38 9.52
CA LEU A 40 4.85 -9.08 10.28
C LEU A 40 4.24 -10.30 10.95
N ALA A 41 4.99 -11.40 11.10
CA ALA A 41 4.47 -12.66 11.63
C ALA A 41 3.93 -12.56 13.06
N HIS A 42 4.36 -11.54 13.82
CA HIS A 42 3.88 -11.23 15.17
C HIS A 42 2.56 -10.45 15.21
N LEU A 43 2.06 -9.97 14.07
CA LEU A 43 0.83 -9.19 13.98
C LEU A 43 -0.33 -10.02 13.42
N ASP A 44 -1.49 -9.87 14.04
CA ASP A 44 -2.72 -10.45 13.52
C ASP A 44 -3.22 -9.69 12.29
N SER A 45 -3.63 -10.44 11.26
CA SER A 45 -4.29 -9.90 10.08
C SER A 45 -5.57 -10.63 9.73
N VAL A 46 -6.53 -9.87 9.21
CA VAL A 46 -7.69 -10.45 8.53
C VAL A 46 -7.31 -10.68 7.07
N ARG A 47 -7.27 -11.95 6.65
CA ARG A 47 -6.98 -12.34 5.28
C ARG A 47 -8.27 -12.56 4.50
N THR A 48 -8.40 -11.91 3.35
CA THR A 48 -9.53 -12.07 2.42
C THR A 48 -9.00 -12.42 1.03
N VAL A 49 -9.56 -13.44 0.39
CA VAL A 49 -9.26 -13.78 -1.00
C VAL A 49 -10.27 -13.08 -1.90
N GLY A 50 -9.75 -12.41 -2.92
CA GLY A 50 -10.54 -11.60 -3.85
C GLY A 50 -10.73 -10.18 -3.32
N VAL A 51 -10.61 -9.21 -4.24
CA VAL A 51 -10.99 -7.82 -4.02
C VAL A 51 -12.11 -7.48 -5.00
N GLY A 52 -13.27 -7.06 -4.48
CA GLY A 52 -14.41 -6.68 -5.32
C GLY A 52 -14.17 -5.38 -6.11
N PRO A 53 -15.01 -5.05 -7.10
CA PRO A 53 -15.02 -3.71 -7.70
C PRO A 53 -15.34 -2.64 -6.65
N ASP A 54 -14.88 -1.41 -6.88
CA ASP A 54 -15.07 -0.22 -6.02
C ASP A 54 -14.36 -0.27 -4.65
N ASN A 55 -13.66 -1.37 -4.36
CA ASN A 55 -12.67 -1.47 -3.30
C ASN A 55 -11.30 -1.02 -3.85
N TRP A 56 -10.52 -0.22 -3.10
CA TRP A 56 -9.13 0.17 -3.47
C TRP A 56 -9.00 0.89 -4.83
N HIS A 57 -10.01 1.65 -5.26
CA HIS A 57 -10.07 2.31 -6.59
C HIS A 57 -10.00 1.34 -7.79
N TYR A 58 -10.14 0.03 -7.57
CA TYR A 58 -10.17 -0.93 -8.65
C TYR A 58 -11.50 -0.86 -9.41
N ARG A 59 -11.43 -0.45 -10.69
CA ARG A 59 -12.58 -0.48 -11.61
C ARG A 59 -13.09 -1.90 -11.89
N ARG A 60 -12.25 -2.92 -11.71
CA ARG A 60 -12.59 -4.33 -11.92
C ARG A 60 -12.19 -5.12 -10.68
N GLY A 61 -13.03 -6.07 -10.27
CA GLY A 61 -12.65 -6.99 -9.21
C GLY A 61 -11.42 -7.81 -9.57
N ARG A 62 -10.57 -8.08 -8.57
CA ARG A 62 -9.39 -8.94 -8.67
C ARG A 62 -9.64 -10.22 -7.85
N PRO A 63 -10.26 -11.26 -8.43
CA PRO A 63 -10.72 -12.43 -7.67
C PRO A 63 -9.58 -13.30 -7.11
N THR A 64 -8.38 -13.20 -7.69
CA THR A 64 -7.18 -13.95 -7.26
C THR A 64 -6.26 -13.16 -6.34
N ALA A 65 -6.45 -11.85 -6.22
CA ALA A 65 -5.67 -11.02 -5.32
C ALA A 65 -5.98 -11.38 -3.87
N VAL A 66 -5.01 -11.20 -2.98
CA VAL A 66 -5.20 -11.45 -1.55
C VAL A 66 -5.11 -10.14 -0.81
N LYS A 67 -6.14 -9.82 -0.02
CA LYS A 67 -6.13 -8.68 0.88
C LYS A 67 -5.73 -9.13 2.28
N ARG A 68 -4.83 -8.40 2.94
CA ARG A 68 -4.57 -8.53 4.38
C ARG A 68 -4.77 -7.21 5.09
N SER A 69 -5.59 -7.21 6.12
CA SER A 69 -5.92 -6.03 6.92
C SER A 69 -5.33 -6.16 8.32
N TYR A 70 -4.47 -5.22 8.69
CA TYR A 70 -3.81 -5.14 9.99
C TYR A 70 -4.36 -3.96 10.79
N ALA A 71 -4.43 -4.09 12.11
CA ALA A 71 -4.45 -2.91 12.97
C ALA A 71 -3.13 -2.16 12.80
N TYR A 72 -3.16 -0.83 12.86
CA TYR A 72 -1.94 -0.05 12.71
C TYR A 72 -0.91 -0.42 13.81
N ASP A 73 0.29 -0.78 13.37
CA ASP A 73 1.48 -0.92 14.18
C ASP A 73 2.64 -0.23 13.46
N ARG A 74 3.55 0.41 14.21
CA ARG A 74 4.73 1.07 13.64
C ARG A 74 5.67 0.10 12.92
N ASP A 75 5.65 -1.17 13.30
CA ASP A 75 6.48 -2.21 12.69
C ASP A 75 6.04 -2.49 11.25
N ILE A 76 4.80 -2.18 10.88
CA ILE A 76 4.32 -2.25 9.50
C ILE A 76 5.09 -1.27 8.61
N VAL A 77 5.25 -0.02 9.06
CA VAL A 77 6.02 1.00 8.33
C VAL A 77 7.48 0.57 8.20
N ARG A 78 8.07 0.06 9.29
CA ARG A 78 9.45 -0.44 9.29
C ARG A 78 9.66 -1.62 8.35
N ALA A 79 8.69 -2.53 8.27
CA ALA A 79 8.75 -3.67 7.36
C ALA A 79 8.71 -3.21 5.89
N ILE A 80 7.83 -2.26 5.55
CA ILE A 80 7.79 -1.65 4.22
C ILE A 80 9.14 -0.98 3.89
N GLU A 81 9.70 -0.20 4.82
CA GLU A 81 11.01 0.43 4.68
C GLU A 81 12.13 -0.61 4.48
N SER A 82 12.14 -1.71 5.24
CA SER A 82 13.15 -2.78 5.09
C SER A 82 13.08 -3.51 3.75
N LEU A 83 11.91 -3.51 3.11
CA LEU A 83 11.71 -4.08 1.78
C LEU A 83 11.98 -3.07 0.65
N GLY A 84 12.50 -1.88 0.98
CA GLY A 84 12.86 -0.86 0.01
C GLY A 84 11.74 0.13 -0.35
N CYS A 85 10.69 0.24 0.49
CA CYS A 85 9.48 1.03 0.24
C CYS A 85 8.61 0.50 -0.93
N PHE A 86 7.69 1.32 -1.42
CA PHE A 86 6.68 0.93 -2.43
C PHE A 86 7.24 0.90 -3.86
N PHE A 87 8.12 1.85 -4.18
CA PHE A 87 8.66 2.06 -5.52
C PHE A 87 10.18 2.07 -5.50
N PRO A 88 10.85 1.46 -6.50
CA PRO A 88 12.28 1.61 -6.69
C PRO A 88 12.68 3.08 -6.86
N GLU A 89 13.89 3.43 -6.46
CA GLU A 89 14.44 4.76 -6.73
C GLU A 89 14.60 4.99 -8.24
N ALA A 90 14.52 6.24 -8.68
CA ALA A 90 14.59 6.59 -10.10
C ALA A 90 15.89 6.15 -10.81
N ALA A 91 16.98 5.94 -10.06
CA ALA A 91 18.25 5.45 -10.57
C ALA A 91 18.34 3.91 -10.64
N SER A 92 17.34 3.19 -10.10
CA SER A 92 17.28 1.73 -10.13
C SER A 92 16.77 1.23 -11.48
N ASP A 93 17.35 0.12 -11.93
CA ASP A 93 16.88 -0.66 -13.08
C ASP A 93 15.79 -1.69 -12.71
N LYS A 94 15.48 -1.84 -11.42
CA LYS A 94 14.47 -2.76 -10.93
C LYS A 94 13.07 -2.22 -11.22
N GLN A 95 12.19 -3.12 -11.63
CA GLN A 95 10.76 -2.82 -11.76
C GLN A 95 10.07 -2.71 -10.39
N TRP A 96 10.51 -3.50 -9.41
CA TRP A 96 9.90 -3.60 -8.09
C TRP A 96 10.95 -3.56 -6.98
N THR A 97 10.54 -3.05 -5.81
CA THR A 97 11.27 -3.27 -4.56
C THR A 97 11.04 -4.70 -4.08
N GLU A 98 11.59 -5.08 -2.92
CA GLU A 98 11.29 -6.39 -2.33
C GLU A 98 9.84 -6.48 -1.81
N LEU A 99 9.13 -5.35 -1.71
CA LEU A 99 7.70 -5.33 -1.45
C LEU A 99 6.89 -5.88 -2.63
N GLY A 100 7.41 -5.77 -3.85
CA GLY A 100 6.76 -6.30 -5.03
C GLY A 100 5.49 -5.54 -5.45
N ASP A 101 4.62 -6.28 -6.14
CA ASP A 101 3.35 -5.80 -6.67
C ASP A 101 2.25 -5.91 -5.59
N VAL A 102 2.33 -4.99 -4.63
CA VAL A 102 1.46 -4.92 -3.45
C VAL A 102 0.95 -3.50 -3.26
N ASP A 103 -0.35 -3.30 -3.46
CA ASP A 103 -0.99 -2.02 -3.18
C ASP A 103 -1.23 -1.88 -1.67
N VAL A 104 -1.00 -0.69 -1.13
CA VAL A 104 -1.06 -0.41 0.31
C VAL A 104 -2.01 0.75 0.56
N MET A 105 -2.92 0.58 1.52
CA MET A 105 -3.87 1.63 1.91
C MET A 105 -3.82 1.87 3.41
N PHE A 106 -3.78 3.15 3.78
CA PHE A 106 -3.85 3.65 5.14
C PHE A 106 -5.27 4.14 5.40
N LEU A 107 -5.87 3.67 6.48
CA LEU A 107 -7.27 3.95 6.83
C LEU A 107 -7.37 4.54 8.23
N ASP A 108 -8.24 5.53 8.39
CA ASP A 108 -8.60 6.06 9.71
C ASP A 108 -9.51 5.10 10.49
N LYS A 109 -9.86 5.47 11.73
CA LYS A 109 -10.76 4.68 12.60
C LYS A 109 -12.18 4.48 12.07
N ARG A 110 -12.60 5.26 11.07
CA ARG A 110 -13.90 5.20 10.41
C ARG A 110 -13.83 4.41 9.09
N GLY A 111 -12.64 3.95 8.69
CA GLY A 111 -12.42 3.31 7.39
C GLY A 111 -12.31 4.30 6.23
N LYS A 112 -12.05 5.59 6.50
CA LYS A 112 -11.75 6.57 5.45
C LYS A 112 -10.29 6.42 5.01
N THR A 113 -10.06 6.45 3.69
CA THR A 113 -8.72 6.47 3.10
C THR A 113 -7.94 7.72 3.50
N LEU A 114 -6.76 7.50 4.08
CA LEU A 114 -5.76 8.52 4.41
C LEU A 114 -4.61 8.56 3.41
N GLY A 115 -4.44 7.49 2.65
CA GLY A 115 -3.53 7.42 1.52
C GLY A 115 -3.50 6.02 0.94
N VAL A 116 -3.23 5.93 -0.35
CA VAL A 116 -3.18 4.67 -1.08
C VAL A 116 -2.04 4.67 -2.09
N THR A 117 -1.41 3.51 -2.26
CA THR A 117 -0.46 3.28 -3.34
C THR A 117 -1.15 2.51 -4.47
N VAL A 118 -0.82 2.89 -5.72
CA VAL A 118 -1.16 2.11 -6.91
C VAL A 118 0.17 1.69 -7.53
N THR A 119 0.65 0.52 -7.13
CA THR A 119 2.02 0.05 -7.41
C THR A 119 2.28 -0.09 -8.91
N HIS A 120 1.33 -0.62 -9.67
CA HIS A 120 1.40 -0.70 -11.13
C HIS A 120 1.45 0.66 -11.86
N GLU A 121 0.97 1.72 -11.23
CA GLU A 121 0.94 3.07 -11.82
C GLU A 121 2.04 3.99 -11.26
N GLY A 122 2.82 3.52 -10.29
CA GLY A 122 3.87 4.35 -9.68
C GLY A 122 3.32 5.46 -8.78
N MET A 123 2.07 5.35 -8.30
CA MET A 123 1.36 6.47 -7.67
C MET A 123 1.25 6.35 -6.15
N LEU A 124 1.56 7.46 -5.47
CA LEU A 124 1.13 7.75 -4.10
C LEU A 124 -0.04 8.73 -4.19
N ILE A 125 -1.18 8.37 -3.62
CA ILE A 125 -2.38 9.21 -3.62
C ILE A 125 -2.67 9.58 -2.17
N ALA A 126 -2.57 10.87 -1.85
CA ALA A 126 -3.11 11.41 -0.59
C ALA A 126 -4.56 11.88 -0.80
N PRO A 127 -5.37 12.02 0.26
CA PRO A 127 -6.73 12.54 0.17
C PRO A 127 -6.82 13.94 -0.46
N ALA A 128 -5.77 14.75 -0.34
CA ALA A 128 -5.68 16.05 -1.02
C ALA A 128 -5.59 15.93 -2.56
N ASP A 129 -5.23 14.75 -3.08
CA ASP A 129 -5.11 14.46 -4.51
C ASP A 129 -6.40 13.86 -5.11
N GLU A 130 -7.33 13.34 -4.29
CA GLU A 130 -8.62 12.79 -4.76
C GLU A 130 -9.48 13.85 -5.48
N ASP A 131 -9.45 15.10 -5.04
CA ASP A 131 -10.12 16.24 -5.68
C ASP A 131 -9.60 16.52 -7.10
N ARG A 132 -8.38 16.05 -7.42
CA ARG A 132 -7.72 16.27 -8.71
C ARG A 132 -8.00 15.15 -9.69
N LEU A 133 -8.18 13.91 -9.21
CA LEU A 133 -8.51 12.73 -10.00
C LEU A 133 -10.00 12.66 -10.38
N THR A 134 -10.88 13.13 -9.50
CA THR A 134 -12.35 13.17 -9.74
C THR A 134 -12.78 14.24 -10.75
N ARG A 135 -11.98 15.30 -10.96
CA ARG A 135 -12.27 16.38 -11.92
C ARG A 135 -11.77 16.12 -13.35
N GLN A 136 -11.12 14.99 -13.58
CA GLN A 136 -10.62 14.59 -14.90
C GLN A 136 -11.35 13.35 -15.48
N SER A 137 -12.41 12.90 -14.81
CA SER A 137 -13.29 11.81 -15.27
C SER A 137 -14.54 12.36 -15.94
#